data_AF-A0A4S9XYV4-F1
#
_entry.id   AF-A0A4S9XYV4-F1
#
_cell.length_a   1.000
_cell.length_b   1.000
_cell.length_c   1.000
_cell.angle_alpha   90.00
_cell.angle_beta   90.00
_cell.angle_gamma   90.00
#
_symmetry.space_group_name_H-M   'P 1'
#
loop_
_entity.id
_entity.type
_entity.pdbx_description
1 polymer ?
#
loop_
_entity_poly.entity_id
_entity_poly.type
_entity_poly.pdbx_seq_one_letter_code
_entity_poly.pdbx_strand_id
1 'polypeptide(L)'
;MLTRAPPVHLITLSAFGSGSGFGYYFAYFAIASRCILAMFWLGIQSANGALAMQVMLMAIWPSFAFYDWNGPNNTLPRSGGISTAGMIAYFLFWLIQLPLLLIPPTRLRYLFIIKLIAAPITAFATLGYMIHKAGGTGAIFSQPGTATGETRIYLWLSCMSSVTGVWATLACNIPDFSRYAKGRADGKTNYAQYIQLPVLPIIFTLCGALGVITTSASKVVYG
;
A
#
# COMPACT_ATOMS: atom_id res chain seq x y z
N MET A 1 -30.91 -35.82 -13.00
CA MET A 1 -30.88 -34.77 -14.03
C MET A 1 -30.58 -33.42 -13.35
N LEU A 2 -29.34 -32.95 -13.50
CA LEU A 2 -28.89 -31.54 -13.56
C LEU A 2 -29.47 -30.52 -12.54
N THR A 3 -29.04 -30.57 -11.28
CA THR A 3 -28.94 -29.36 -10.46
C THR A 3 -27.72 -28.56 -10.93
N ARG A 4 -27.97 -27.58 -11.81
CA ARG A 4 -26.95 -26.59 -12.21
C ARG A 4 -26.43 -25.90 -10.94
N ALA A 5 -25.16 -26.11 -10.64
CA ALA A 5 -24.45 -25.34 -9.62
C ALA A 5 -24.61 -23.84 -9.94
N PRO A 6 -25.01 -23.00 -8.97
CA PRO A 6 -25.07 -21.56 -9.20
C PRO A 6 -23.66 -21.03 -9.53
N PRO A 7 -23.56 -19.97 -10.35
CA PRO A 7 -22.27 -19.45 -10.81
C PRO A 7 -21.38 -19.09 -9.61
N VAL A 8 -20.17 -19.63 -9.64
CA VAL A 8 -19.10 -19.58 -8.61
C VAL A 8 -18.67 -18.14 -8.23
N HIS A 9 -19.23 -17.12 -8.89
CA HIS A 9 -18.89 -15.72 -8.68
C HIS A 9 -19.52 -15.10 -7.42
N LEU A 10 -20.66 -15.61 -6.92
CA LEU A 10 -21.36 -15.01 -5.76
C LEU A 10 -21.12 -15.73 -4.42
N ILE A 11 -20.48 -16.90 -4.41
CA ILE A 11 -20.61 -17.82 -3.26
C ILE A 11 -19.58 -17.56 -2.14
N THR A 12 -18.48 -16.83 -2.36
CA THR A 12 -17.39 -16.78 -1.35
C THR A 12 -17.58 -15.73 -0.24
N LEU A 13 -18.24 -14.61 -0.51
CA LEU A 13 -18.63 -13.66 0.56
C LEU A 13 -19.85 -14.16 1.33
N SER A 14 -20.74 -14.90 0.67
CA SER A 14 -21.78 -15.67 1.36
C SER A 14 -21.24 -16.90 2.07
N ALA A 15 -20.09 -17.48 1.70
CA ALA A 15 -19.58 -18.71 2.33
C ALA A 15 -19.02 -18.48 3.75
N PHE A 16 -18.47 -17.30 4.06
CA PHE A 16 -18.24 -16.89 5.46
C PHE A 16 -19.55 -16.57 6.20
N GLY A 17 -20.61 -16.19 5.48
CA GLY A 17 -21.95 -15.99 6.04
C GLY A 17 -22.84 -17.24 6.08
N SER A 18 -22.40 -18.37 5.50
CA SER A 18 -23.21 -19.59 5.36
C SER A 18 -22.52 -20.82 5.93
N GLY A 19 -21.18 -20.80 6.09
CA GLY A 19 -20.40 -21.91 6.64
C GLY A 19 -19.72 -21.63 7.98
N SER A 20 -19.72 -20.39 8.47
CA SER A 20 -19.10 -20.03 9.76
C SER A 20 -20.05 -19.20 10.61
N GLY A 21 -20.97 -19.85 11.34
CA GLY A 21 -21.68 -19.36 12.55
C GLY A 21 -22.48 -18.05 12.50
N PHE A 22 -22.33 -17.22 11.48
CA PHE A 22 -22.86 -15.86 11.40
C PHE A 22 -23.89 -15.83 10.28
N GLY A 23 -25.17 -15.74 10.66
CA GLY A 23 -26.30 -15.83 9.72
C GLY A 23 -26.31 -14.79 8.59
N TYR A 24 -27.25 -14.97 7.67
CA TYR A 24 -27.39 -14.21 6.41
C TYR A 24 -27.34 -12.69 6.58
N TYR A 25 -27.88 -12.14 7.69
CA TYR A 25 -27.86 -10.71 7.98
C TYR A 25 -26.47 -10.17 8.36
N PHE A 26 -25.66 -10.97 9.06
CA PHE A 26 -24.30 -10.56 9.44
C PHE A 26 -23.35 -10.58 8.23
N ALA A 27 -23.63 -11.43 7.24
CA ALA A 27 -22.91 -11.45 5.98
C ALA A 27 -22.99 -10.07 5.28
N TYR A 28 -24.19 -9.46 5.18
CA TYR A 28 -24.35 -8.13 4.58
C TYR A 28 -23.57 -7.03 5.31
N PHE A 29 -23.55 -7.06 6.65
CA PHE A 29 -22.73 -6.14 7.44
C PHE A 29 -21.23 -6.30 7.16
N ALA A 30 -20.75 -7.54 7.03
CA ALA A 30 -19.37 -7.84 6.65
C ALA A 30 -19.05 -7.33 5.23
N ILE A 31 -19.98 -7.43 4.27
CA ILE A 31 -19.78 -6.87 2.92
C ILE A 31 -19.69 -5.34 2.97
N ALA A 32 -20.62 -4.69 3.66
CA ALA A 32 -20.71 -3.23 3.71
C ALA A 32 -19.46 -2.61 4.38
N SER A 33 -19.03 -3.17 5.51
CA SER A 33 -17.80 -2.72 6.21
C SER A 33 -16.55 -2.86 5.34
N ARG A 34 -16.45 -3.93 4.54
CA ARG A 34 -15.35 -4.12 3.57
C ARG A 34 -15.38 -3.10 2.45
N CYS A 35 -16.57 -2.77 1.92
CA CYS A 35 -16.71 -1.76 0.88
C CYS A 35 -16.28 -0.37 1.39
N ILE A 36 -16.68 -0.01 2.61
CA ILE A 36 -16.26 1.25 3.24
C ILE A 36 -14.74 1.31 3.41
N LEU A 37 -14.15 0.24 3.92
CA LEU A 37 -12.70 0.14 4.09
C LEU A 37 -11.95 0.24 2.75
N ALA A 38 -12.47 -0.40 1.69
CA ALA A 38 -11.89 -0.32 0.36
C ALA A 38 -11.94 1.12 -0.21
N MET A 39 -13.02 1.86 0.04
CA MET A 39 -13.13 3.28 -0.36
C MET A 39 -12.11 4.15 0.38
N PHE A 40 -11.92 3.95 1.68
CA PHE A 40 -10.88 4.66 2.44
C PHE A 40 -9.47 4.37 1.91
N TRP A 41 -9.16 3.10 1.66
CA TRP A 41 -7.87 2.72 1.09
C TRP A 41 -7.66 3.31 -0.31
N LEU A 42 -8.68 3.30 -1.16
CA LEU A 42 -8.61 3.96 -2.47
C LEU A 42 -8.31 5.46 -2.31
N GLY A 43 -8.95 6.13 -1.35
CA GLY A 43 -8.69 7.54 -1.06
C GLY A 43 -7.25 7.81 -0.64
N ILE A 44 -6.74 7.03 0.33
CA ILE A 44 -5.35 7.16 0.83
C ILE A 44 -4.34 6.91 -0.30
N GLN A 45 -4.53 5.86 -1.11
CA GLN A 45 -3.62 5.55 -2.20
C GLN A 45 -3.69 6.57 -3.34
N SER A 46 -4.87 7.14 -3.61
CA SER A 46 -5.02 8.24 -4.57
C SER A 46 -4.30 9.50 -4.08
N ALA A 47 -4.35 9.80 -2.78
CA ALA A 47 -3.65 10.94 -2.19
C ALA A 47 -2.12 10.78 -2.23
N ASN A 48 -1.60 9.60 -1.87
CA ASN A 48 -0.17 9.31 -1.99
C ASN A 48 0.30 9.34 -3.46
N GLY A 49 -0.51 8.82 -4.37
CA GLY A 49 -0.26 8.89 -5.82
C GLY A 49 -0.23 10.32 -6.35
N ALA A 50 -1.14 11.16 -5.87
CA ALA A 50 -1.19 12.59 -6.21
C ALA A 50 0.05 13.34 -5.74
N LEU A 51 0.55 13.06 -4.52
CA LEU A 51 1.80 13.66 -4.03
C LEU A 51 2.99 13.27 -4.91
N ALA A 52 3.09 12.00 -5.29
CA ALA A 52 4.12 11.55 -6.22
C ALA A 52 3.97 12.22 -7.61
N MET A 53 2.73 12.34 -8.11
CA MET A 53 2.43 13.04 -9.36
C MET A 53 2.82 14.51 -9.31
N GLN A 54 2.57 15.19 -8.20
CA GLN A 54 2.97 16.58 -7.99
C GLN A 54 4.49 16.74 -8.10
N VAL A 55 5.27 15.87 -7.45
CA VAL A 55 6.75 15.91 -7.52
C VAL A 55 7.23 15.62 -8.94
N MET A 56 6.63 14.66 -9.64
CA MET A 56 6.98 14.37 -11.05
C MET A 56 6.68 15.55 -11.98
N LEU A 57 5.52 16.20 -11.80
CA LEU A 57 5.14 17.38 -12.58
C LEU A 57 6.08 18.56 -12.33
N MET A 58 6.49 18.78 -11.08
CA MET A 58 7.49 19.79 -10.73
C MET A 58 8.87 19.49 -11.31
N ALA A 59 9.25 18.21 -11.43
CA ALA A 59 10.52 17.81 -12.03
C ALA A 59 10.54 17.98 -13.56
N ILE A 60 9.43 17.74 -14.26
CA ILE A 60 9.31 17.93 -15.72
C ILE A 60 9.11 19.42 -16.05
N TRP A 61 8.24 20.09 -15.32
CA TRP A 61 7.95 21.51 -15.47
C TRP A 61 8.17 22.25 -14.15
N PRO A 62 9.35 22.85 -13.95
CA PRO A 62 9.65 23.65 -12.77
C PRO A 62 8.67 24.81 -12.58
N SER A 63 8.05 25.30 -13.66
CA SER A 63 6.99 26.31 -13.62
C SER A 63 5.75 25.86 -12.84
N PHE A 64 5.55 24.57 -12.61
CA PHE A 64 4.44 24.06 -11.80
C PHE A 64 4.62 24.36 -10.30
N ALA A 65 5.85 24.65 -9.87
CA ALA A 65 6.14 25.10 -8.50
C ALA A 65 5.51 26.46 -8.17
N PHE A 66 5.17 27.29 -9.16
CA PHE A 66 4.45 28.56 -8.94
C PHE A 66 2.99 28.38 -8.48
N TYR A 67 2.44 27.16 -8.57
CA TYR A 67 1.11 26.81 -8.06
C TYR A 67 1.16 26.04 -6.73
N ASP A 68 2.36 25.82 -6.18
CA ASP A 68 2.55 25.16 -4.89
C ASP A 68 2.39 26.12 -3.71
N TRP A 69 2.53 25.63 -2.47
CA TRP A 69 2.32 26.40 -1.23
C TRP A 69 3.04 27.75 -1.11
N ASN A 70 4.17 27.90 -1.78
CA ASN A 70 4.99 29.12 -1.80
C ASN A 70 4.90 29.87 -3.14
N GLY A 71 4.04 29.41 -4.04
CA GLY A 71 3.86 29.96 -5.36
C GLY A 71 2.85 31.14 -5.38
N PRO A 72 3.07 32.15 -6.23
CA PRO A 72 2.22 33.33 -6.33
C PRO A 72 0.81 33.03 -6.83
N ASN A 73 0.59 31.89 -7.51
CA ASN A 73 -0.69 31.52 -8.11
C ASN A 73 -1.48 30.50 -7.27
N ASN A 74 -1.07 30.23 -6.02
CA ASN A 74 -1.86 29.36 -5.16
C ASN A 74 -3.17 30.06 -4.75
N THR A 75 -4.28 29.59 -5.29
CA THR A 75 -5.61 30.18 -5.06
C THR A 75 -6.31 29.57 -3.83
N LEU A 76 -5.77 28.45 -3.30
CA LEU A 76 -6.37 27.73 -2.17
C LEU A 76 -5.83 28.20 -0.80
N PRO A 77 -6.72 28.38 0.20
CA PRO A 77 -6.33 28.76 1.54
C PRO A 77 -5.57 27.64 2.24
N ARG A 78 -4.58 28.03 3.05
CA ARG A 78 -3.72 27.10 3.80
C ARG A 78 -4.46 26.16 4.75
N SER A 79 -5.69 26.52 5.15
CA SER A 79 -6.57 25.68 5.98
C SER A 79 -7.08 24.42 5.28
N GLY A 80 -7.05 24.37 3.95
CA GLY A 80 -7.53 23.22 3.17
C GLY A 80 -6.58 22.03 3.14
N GLY A 81 -5.37 22.14 3.68
CA GLY A 81 -4.39 21.05 3.74
C GLY A 81 -3.86 20.57 2.38
N ILE A 82 -4.28 21.17 1.27
CA ILE A 82 -3.86 20.84 -0.09
C ILE A 82 -3.58 22.12 -0.88
N SER A 83 -2.45 22.16 -1.61
CA SER A 83 -2.13 23.28 -2.51
C SER A 83 -2.90 23.16 -3.83
N THR A 84 -2.98 24.26 -4.58
CA THR A 84 -3.57 24.26 -5.93
C THR A 84 -2.87 23.24 -6.84
N ALA A 85 -1.53 23.18 -6.79
CA ALA A 85 -0.74 22.15 -7.47
C ALA A 85 -1.12 20.72 -7.03
N GLY A 86 -1.34 20.50 -5.73
CA GLY A 86 -1.76 19.21 -5.19
C GLY A 86 -3.16 18.78 -5.66
N MET A 87 -4.12 19.71 -5.75
CA MET A 87 -5.45 19.41 -6.30
C MET A 87 -5.41 19.06 -7.78
N ILE A 88 -4.61 19.78 -8.57
CA ILE A 88 -4.45 19.48 -9.99
C ILE A 88 -3.76 18.11 -10.17
N ALA A 89 -2.71 17.84 -9.40
CA ALA A 89 -2.03 16.53 -9.42
C ALA A 89 -2.97 15.40 -8.99
N TYR A 90 -3.83 15.63 -7.99
CA TYR A 90 -4.86 14.67 -7.56
C TYR A 90 -5.87 14.39 -8.66
N PHE A 91 -6.37 15.43 -9.32
CA PHE A 91 -7.32 15.30 -10.43
C PHE A 91 -6.70 14.55 -11.63
N LEU A 92 -5.46 14.88 -11.99
CA LEU A 92 -4.72 14.17 -13.04
C LEU A 92 -4.48 12.71 -12.69
N PHE A 93 -4.09 12.42 -11.45
CA PHE A 93 -3.93 11.05 -10.98
C PHE A 93 -5.26 10.29 -11.04
N TRP A 94 -6.36 10.93 -10.67
CA TRP A 94 -7.71 10.36 -10.77
C TRP A 94 -8.11 10.06 -12.22
N LEU A 95 -7.79 10.97 -13.14
CA LEU A 95 -8.09 10.80 -14.57
C LEU A 95 -7.31 9.63 -15.18
N ILE A 96 -6.08 9.40 -14.73
CA ILE A 96 -5.26 8.25 -15.13
C ILE A 96 -5.74 6.96 -14.46
N GLN A 97 -6.16 7.01 -13.19
CA GLN A 97 -6.57 5.81 -12.45
C GLN A 97 -7.92 5.24 -12.91
N LEU A 98 -8.87 6.10 -13.30
CA LEU A 98 -10.21 5.67 -13.74
C LEU A 98 -10.20 4.68 -14.93
N PRO A 99 -9.50 4.95 -16.06
CA PRO A 99 -9.44 3.99 -17.17
C PRO A 99 -8.71 2.71 -16.79
N LEU A 100 -7.71 2.77 -15.90
CA LEU A 100 -7.02 1.59 -15.38
C LEU A 100 -7.93 0.72 -14.51
N LEU A 101 -8.90 1.30 -13.82
CA LEU A 101 -9.87 0.57 -12.99
C LEU A 101 -10.89 -0.21 -13.83
N LEU A 102 -11.18 0.24 -15.06
CA LEU A 102 -12.05 -0.46 -16.02
C LEU A 102 -11.38 -1.70 -16.64
N ILE A 103 -10.06 -1.84 -16.52
CA ILE A 103 -9.33 -2.99 -17.07
C ILE A 103 -9.46 -4.19 -16.11
N PRO A 104 -9.90 -5.36 -16.59
CA PRO A 104 -10.04 -6.54 -15.74
C PRO A 104 -8.67 -7.01 -15.19
N PRO A 105 -8.60 -7.45 -13.92
CA PRO A 105 -7.35 -7.78 -13.21
C PRO A 105 -6.54 -8.91 -13.87
N THR A 106 -7.17 -9.73 -14.71
CA THR A 106 -6.51 -10.81 -15.45
C THR A 106 -5.54 -10.30 -16.53
N ARG A 107 -5.77 -9.10 -17.08
CA ARG A 107 -4.87 -8.44 -18.04
C ARG A 107 -3.79 -7.60 -17.35
N LEU A 108 -4.03 -7.16 -16.11
CA LEU A 108 -3.11 -6.35 -15.29
C LEU A 108 -1.87 -7.11 -14.78
N ARG A 109 -1.79 -8.43 -14.96
CA ARG A 109 -0.64 -9.25 -14.51
C ARG A 109 0.72 -8.71 -14.96
N TYR A 110 0.81 -8.14 -16.15
CA TYR A 110 2.06 -7.60 -16.69
C TYR A 110 2.48 -6.31 -15.97
N LEU A 111 1.52 -5.44 -15.63
CA LEU A 111 1.79 -4.24 -14.83
C LEU A 111 2.25 -4.61 -13.42
N PHE A 112 1.71 -5.69 -12.84
CA PHE A 112 2.17 -6.20 -11.55
C PHE A 112 3.59 -6.77 -11.61
N ILE A 113 3.97 -7.48 -12.68
CA ILE A 113 5.34 -8.01 -12.84
C ILE A 113 6.35 -6.86 -12.99
N ILE A 114 6.03 -5.85 -13.82
CA ILE A 114 6.88 -4.68 -13.99
C ILE A 114 7.05 -3.96 -12.64
N LYS A 115 5.96 -3.74 -11.91
CA LYS A 115 6.00 -3.13 -10.58
C LYS A 115 6.82 -3.96 -9.58
N LEU A 116 6.71 -5.28 -9.62
CA LEU A 116 7.45 -6.19 -8.75
C LEU A 116 8.96 -6.10 -8.95
N ILE A 117 9.41 -5.81 -10.18
CA ILE A 117 10.84 -5.64 -10.49
C ILE A 117 11.29 -4.20 -10.23
N ALA A 118 10.48 -3.22 -10.64
CA ALA A 118 10.80 -1.81 -10.48
C ALA A 118 10.91 -1.41 -8.99
N ALA A 119 10.00 -1.89 -8.13
CA ALA A 119 9.97 -1.55 -6.71
C ALA A 119 11.31 -1.86 -5.97
N PRO A 120 11.84 -3.09 -5.98
CA PRO A 120 13.10 -3.39 -5.30
C PRO A 120 14.27 -2.62 -5.91
N ILE A 121 14.33 -2.45 -7.24
CA ILE A 121 15.38 -1.66 -7.89
C ILE A 121 15.36 -0.22 -7.38
N THR A 122 14.18 0.42 -7.35
CA THR A 122 14.05 1.78 -6.81
C THR A 122 14.38 1.87 -5.33
N ALA A 123 14.06 0.85 -4.53
CA ALA A 123 14.40 0.80 -3.12
C ALA A 123 15.92 0.75 -2.90
N PHE A 124 16.64 -0.14 -3.61
CA PHE A 124 18.10 -0.21 -3.52
C PHE A 124 18.78 1.04 -4.10
N ALA A 125 18.27 1.60 -5.20
CA ALA A 125 18.80 2.83 -5.78
C ALA A 125 18.66 4.02 -4.82
N THR A 126 17.49 4.17 -4.19
CA THR A 126 17.25 5.25 -3.21
C THR A 126 18.11 5.06 -1.97
N LEU A 127 18.25 3.82 -1.46
CA LEU A 127 19.16 3.51 -0.36
C LEU A 127 20.60 3.92 -0.70
N GLY A 128 21.12 3.48 -1.85
CA GLY A 128 22.48 3.78 -2.28
C GLY A 128 22.74 5.28 -2.42
N TYR A 129 21.79 6.01 -3.02
CA TYR A 129 21.85 7.46 -3.15
C TYR A 129 21.90 8.16 -1.79
N MET A 130 21.03 7.76 -0.86
CA MET A 130 20.96 8.38 0.47
C MET A 130 22.19 8.06 1.33
N ILE A 131 22.72 6.83 1.27
CA ILE A 131 23.96 6.47 1.98
C ILE A 131 25.15 7.26 1.44
N HIS A 132 25.26 7.39 0.12
CA HIS A 132 26.33 8.16 -0.51
C HIS A 132 26.25 9.64 -0.09
N LYS A 133 25.04 10.23 -0.11
CA LYS A 133 24.82 11.63 0.26
C LYS A 133 24.99 11.89 1.77
N ALA A 134 24.73 10.90 2.62
CA ALA A 134 24.92 10.98 4.07
C ALA A 134 26.41 10.82 4.50
N GLY A 135 27.33 10.53 3.58
CA GLY A 135 28.75 10.39 3.88
C GLY A 135 29.12 9.11 4.65
N GLY A 136 28.21 8.13 4.73
CA GLY A 136 28.43 6.85 5.39
C GLY A 136 27.23 6.37 6.23
N THR A 137 27.25 5.10 6.63
CA THR A 137 26.19 4.45 7.42
C THR A 137 26.39 4.57 8.94
N GLY A 138 27.58 4.98 9.40
CA GLY A 138 27.99 4.89 10.80
C GLY A 138 27.12 5.71 11.77
N ALA A 139 26.73 6.92 11.39
CA ALA A 139 25.96 7.82 12.26
C ALA A 139 24.53 7.31 12.54
N ILE A 140 23.99 6.42 11.71
CA ILE A 140 22.62 5.91 11.84
C ILE A 140 22.54 4.83 12.93
N PHE A 141 23.50 3.91 12.96
CA PHE A 141 23.53 2.82 13.94
C PHE A 141 23.95 3.28 15.34
N SER A 142 24.59 4.44 15.44
CA SER A 142 25.03 5.04 16.71
C SER A 142 23.98 5.95 17.36
N GLN A 143 22.78 6.13 16.79
CA GLN A 143 21.74 6.96 17.41
C GLN A 143 21.14 6.28 18.65
N PRO A 144 21.23 6.89 19.84
CA PRO A 144 20.63 6.32 21.04
C PRO A 144 19.11 6.41 20.98
N GLY A 145 18.42 5.36 21.43
CA GLY A 145 16.97 5.37 21.56
C GLY A 145 16.53 6.41 22.59
N THR A 146 15.66 7.34 22.17
CA THR A 146 15.17 8.45 23.00
C THR A 146 14.11 8.05 24.04
N ALA A 147 13.54 6.85 23.93
CA ALA A 147 12.51 6.35 24.84
C ALA A 147 13.10 5.33 25.83
N THR A 148 12.94 5.61 27.13
CA THR A 148 13.37 4.76 28.24
C THR A 148 12.17 4.24 29.06
N GLY A 149 12.35 3.12 29.76
CA GLY A 149 11.35 2.56 30.69
C GLY A 149 10.02 2.15 30.05
N GLU A 150 8.92 2.42 30.75
CA GLU A 150 7.55 2.04 30.36
C GLU A 150 7.12 2.67 29.02
N THR A 151 7.60 3.89 28.73
CA THR A 151 7.31 4.57 27.47
C THR A 151 7.84 3.78 26.28
N ARG A 152 8.99 3.09 26.41
CA ARG A 152 9.53 2.23 25.35
C ARG A 152 8.64 1.01 25.10
N ILE A 153 8.12 0.39 26.16
CA ILE A 153 7.24 -0.77 26.07
C ILE A 153 5.91 -0.36 25.42
N TYR A 154 5.34 0.75 25.86
CA TYR A 154 4.13 1.30 25.27
C TYR A 154 4.31 1.67 23.79
N LEU A 155 5.40 2.34 23.43
CA LEU A 155 5.73 2.66 22.03
C LEU A 155 5.91 1.40 21.20
N TRP A 156 6.58 0.38 21.74
CA TRP A 156 6.77 -0.89 21.05
C TRP A 156 5.44 -1.60 20.78
N LEU A 157 4.58 -1.72 21.79
CA LEU A 157 3.23 -2.30 21.65
C LEU A 157 2.36 -1.49 20.68
N SER A 158 2.42 -0.16 20.75
CA SER A 158 1.68 0.73 19.85
C SER A 158 2.13 0.58 18.40
N CYS A 159 3.44 0.50 18.17
CA CYS A 159 4.00 0.24 16.83
C CYS A 159 3.57 -1.13 16.30
N MET A 160 3.62 -2.18 17.13
CA MET A 160 3.16 -3.51 16.74
C MET A 160 1.67 -3.53 16.38
N SER A 161 0.83 -2.88 17.18
CA SER A 161 -0.61 -2.77 16.92
C SER A 161 -0.88 -2.02 15.62
N SER A 162 -0.18 -0.91 15.39
CA SER A 162 -0.28 -0.12 14.16
C SER A 162 0.09 -0.93 12.91
N VAL A 163 1.25 -1.61 12.94
CA VAL A 163 1.68 -2.47 11.82
C VAL A 163 0.67 -3.59 11.59
N THR A 164 0.22 -4.26 12.66
CA THR A 164 -0.77 -5.34 12.56
C THR A 164 -2.09 -4.84 11.96
N GLY A 165 -2.56 -3.66 12.36
CA GLY A 165 -3.79 -3.05 11.86
C GLY A 165 -3.74 -2.76 10.36
N VAL A 166 -2.61 -2.27 9.85
CA VAL A 166 -2.41 -2.04 8.40
C VAL A 166 -2.55 -3.35 7.62
N TRP A 167 -1.90 -4.42 8.09
CA TRP A 167 -1.86 -5.71 7.39
C TRP A 167 -3.08 -6.60 7.62
N ALA A 168 -3.85 -6.37 8.69
CA ALA A 168 -5.07 -7.13 8.99
C ALA A 168 -6.08 -7.03 7.84
N THR A 169 -6.15 -5.87 7.20
CA THR A 169 -7.01 -5.63 6.05
C THR A 169 -6.58 -6.50 4.86
N LEU A 170 -5.29 -6.58 4.55
CA LEU A 170 -4.77 -7.44 3.49
C LEU A 170 -5.05 -8.92 3.80
N ALA A 171 -4.82 -9.35 5.03
CA ALA A 171 -5.08 -10.74 5.46
C ALA A 171 -6.52 -11.16 5.21
N CYS A 172 -7.46 -10.26 5.48
CA CYS A 172 -8.88 -10.44 5.22
C CYS A 172 -9.25 -10.56 3.73
N ASN A 173 -8.40 -10.07 2.82
CA ASN A 173 -8.60 -10.11 1.36
C ASN A 173 -7.80 -11.26 0.69
N ILE A 174 -6.90 -11.94 1.41
CA ILE A 174 -6.14 -13.09 0.87
C ILE A 174 -7.05 -14.18 0.26
N PRO A 175 -8.21 -14.55 0.87
CA PRO A 175 -9.12 -15.54 0.28
C PRO A 175 -9.64 -15.13 -1.11
N ASP A 176 -9.82 -13.83 -1.37
CA ASP A 176 -10.29 -13.33 -2.65
C ASP A 176 -9.26 -13.51 -3.77
N PHE A 177 -7.97 -13.34 -3.46
CA PHE A 177 -6.87 -13.61 -4.39
C PHE A 177 -6.63 -15.11 -4.58
N SER A 178 -6.74 -15.90 -3.51
CA SER A 178 -6.60 -17.36 -3.56
C SER A 178 -7.65 -18.01 -4.49
N ARG A 179 -8.84 -17.41 -4.60
CA ARG A 179 -9.88 -17.85 -5.56
C ARG A 179 -9.44 -17.74 -7.03
N TYR A 180 -8.63 -16.74 -7.37
CA TYR A 180 -8.09 -16.56 -8.71
C TYR A 180 -6.78 -17.34 -8.93
N ALA A 181 -6.16 -17.85 -7.87
CA ALA A 181 -5.04 -18.76 -7.96
C ALA A 181 -5.57 -20.09 -8.51
N LYS A 182 -5.47 -20.26 -9.84
CA LYS A 182 -5.76 -21.54 -10.50
C LYS A 182 -5.10 -22.66 -9.71
N GLY A 183 -5.91 -23.56 -9.15
CA GLY A 183 -5.41 -24.92 -8.94
C GLY A 183 -4.88 -25.38 -10.29
N ARG A 184 -3.68 -25.98 -10.31
CA ARG A 184 -3.28 -26.77 -11.48
C ARG A 184 -4.48 -27.65 -11.83
N ALA A 185 -4.80 -27.82 -13.11
CA ALA A 185 -5.96 -28.56 -13.62
C ALA A 185 -5.98 -30.07 -13.24
N ASP A 186 -5.26 -30.45 -12.19
CA ASP A 186 -4.81 -31.78 -11.80
C ASP A 186 -5.18 -32.08 -10.32
N GLY A 187 -6.08 -31.29 -9.71
CA GLY A 187 -6.66 -31.60 -8.38
C GLY A 187 -5.73 -31.55 -7.17
N LYS A 188 -4.46 -31.12 -7.32
CA LYS A 188 -3.50 -31.02 -6.20
C LYS A 188 -3.63 -29.70 -5.42
N THR A 189 -3.59 -29.81 -4.08
CA THR A 189 -3.63 -28.71 -3.12
C THR A 189 -2.63 -27.59 -3.47
N ASN A 190 -3.10 -26.33 -3.47
CA ASN A 190 -2.28 -25.17 -3.81
C ASN A 190 -1.29 -24.84 -2.68
N TYR A 191 -0.04 -25.26 -2.81
CA TYR A 191 1.02 -24.98 -1.81
C TYR A 191 1.50 -23.52 -1.78
N ALA A 192 0.98 -22.65 -2.65
CA ALA A 192 1.39 -21.25 -2.79
C ALA A 192 1.15 -20.43 -1.51
N GLN A 193 0.11 -20.74 -0.72
CA GLN A 193 -0.13 -20.08 0.57
C GLN A 193 0.91 -20.46 1.62
N TYR A 194 1.40 -21.70 1.62
CA TYR A 194 2.43 -22.14 2.56
C TYR A 194 3.81 -21.53 2.25
N ILE A 195 4.10 -21.26 0.98
CA ILE A 195 5.34 -20.57 0.58
C ILE A 195 5.30 -19.08 0.97
N GLN A 196 4.12 -18.45 0.98
CA GLN A 196 3.98 -17.07 1.42
C GLN A 196 4.24 -16.88 2.92
N LEU A 197 3.96 -17.89 3.74
CA LEU A 197 4.12 -17.87 5.20
C LEU A 197 5.55 -17.53 5.67
N PRO A 198 6.63 -18.17 5.16
CA PRO A 198 8.00 -17.80 5.48
C PRO A 198 8.55 -16.65 4.62
N VAL A 199 8.09 -16.51 3.37
CA VAL A 199 8.65 -15.52 2.43
C VAL A 199 8.20 -14.10 2.77
N LEU A 200 6.94 -13.90 3.16
CA LEU A 200 6.42 -12.56 3.47
C LEU A 200 7.16 -11.92 4.66
N PRO A 201 7.32 -12.58 5.83
CA PRO A 201 8.06 -11.99 6.94
C PRO A 201 9.49 -11.60 6.57
N ILE A 202 10.20 -12.43 5.79
CA ILE A 202 11.59 -12.14 5.37
C ILE A 202 11.63 -10.91 4.48
N ILE A 203 10.81 -10.86 3.43
CA ILE A 203 10.79 -9.73 2.49
C ILE A 203 10.35 -8.45 3.21
N PHE A 204 9.34 -8.51 4.08
CA PHE A 204 8.90 -7.35 4.84
C PHE A 204 9.94 -6.86 5.83
N THR A 205 10.65 -7.77 6.50
CA THR A 205 11.75 -7.41 7.40
C THR A 205 12.88 -6.74 6.63
N LEU A 206 13.24 -7.27 5.45
CA LEU A 206 14.25 -6.67 4.58
C LEU A 206 13.82 -5.28 4.08
N CYS A 207 12.59 -5.15 3.55
CA CYS A 207 12.07 -3.85 3.10
C CYS A 207 11.96 -2.84 4.23
N GLY A 208 11.54 -3.28 5.42
CA GLY A 208 11.48 -2.46 6.63
C GLY A 208 12.88 -1.98 7.04
N ALA A 209 13.86 -2.88 7.08
CA ALA A 209 15.25 -2.51 7.38
C ALA A 209 15.81 -1.50 6.37
N LEU A 210 15.61 -1.74 5.07
CA LEU A 210 16.03 -0.81 4.01
C LEU A 210 15.36 0.57 4.15
N GLY A 211 14.06 0.59 4.44
CA GLY A 211 13.30 1.83 4.66
C GLY A 211 13.77 2.61 5.88
N VAL A 212 14.02 1.93 7.00
CA VAL A 212 14.55 2.54 8.23
C VAL A 212 15.93 3.14 7.98
N ILE A 213 16.84 2.40 7.33
CA ILE A 213 18.19 2.91 7.01
C ILE A 213 18.11 4.14 6.10
N THR A 214 17.29 4.09 5.05
CA THR A 214 17.12 5.20 4.10
C THR A 214 16.53 6.43 4.78
N THR A 215 15.52 6.26 5.63
CA THR A 215 14.87 7.37 6.36
C THR A 215 15.82 8.01 7.36
N SER A 216 16.58 7.19 8.10
CA SER A 216 17.60 7.69 9.02
C SER A 216 18.72 8.44 8.30
N ALA A 217 19.15 7.98 7.13
CA ALA A 217 20.11 8.70 6.27
C ALA A 217 19.52 10.02 5.78
N SER A 218 18.22 10.05 5.46
CA SER A 218 17.53 11.27 5.02
C SER A 218 17.54 12.36 6.06
N LYS A 219 17.36 12.01 7.33
CA LYS A 219 17.43 12.94 8.45
C LYS A 219 18.83 13.57 8.59
N VAL A 220 19.89 12.80 8.39
CA VAL A 220 21.27 13.32 8.43
C VAL A 220 21.55 14.30 7.28
N VAL A 221 20.97 14.05 6.11
CA VAL A 221 21.19 14.86 4.90
C VAL A 221 20.34 16.13 4.86
N TYR A 222 19.09 16.05 5.28
CA TYR A 222 18.10 17.12 5.10
C TYR A 222 17.62 17.78 6.41
N GLY A 223 17.97 17.23 7.58
CA GLY A 223 17.58 17.74 8.90
C GLY A 223 16.38 17.02 9.50
#